data_AF-A4TTN5-F1
#
_entry.id   AF-A4TTN5-F1
#
_cell.length_a   1.000
_cell.length_b   1.000
_cell.length_c   1.000
_cell.angle_alpha   90.00
_cell.angle_beta   90.00
_cell.angle_gamma   90.00
#
_symmetry.space_group_name_H-M   'P 1'
#
loop_
_entity.id
_entity.type
_entity.pdbx_description
1 polymer ?
#
loop_
_entity_poly.entity_id
_entity_poly.type
_entity_poly.pdbx_seq_one_letter_code
_entity_poly.pdbx_strand_id
1 'polypeptide(L)' 'MVEPYLLQQGLIQRTPRGRMLSTAGFKHIGLNPPSEVLVQLDLLAQMGGDDE' A
#
# COMPACT_ATOMS: atom_id res chain seq x y z
N MET A 1 14.02 -9.61 -10.75
CA MET A 1 13.89 -8.68 -9.59
C MET A 1 12.99 -7.52 -10.03
N VAL A 2 11.68 -7.59 -9.77
CA VAL A 2 10.67 -6.60 -10.26
C VAL A 2 10.25 -5.58 -9.18
N GLU A 3 10.71 -5.82 -7.96
CA GLU A 3 10.39 -5.07 -6.74
C GLU A 3 10.56 -3.54 -6.84
N PRO A 4 11.58 -2.96 -7.51
CA PRO A 4 11.65 -1.51 -7.65
C PRO A 4 10.49 -0.95 -8.47
N TYR A 5 10.03 -1.69 -9.48
CA TYR A 5 8.98 -1.23 -10.38
C TYR A 5 7.62 -1.15 -9.68
N LEU A 6 7.24 -2.18 -8.92
CA LEU A 6 5.95 -2.20 -8.21
C LEU A 6 5.88 -1.17 -7.08
N LEU A 7 7.02 -0.87 -6.45
CA LEU A 7 7.13 0.18 -5.43
C LEU A 7 7.08 1.57 -6.10
N GLN A 8 7.79 1.77 -7.21
CA GLN A 8 7.76 3.02 -7.99
C GLN A 8 6.39 3.31 -8.59
N GLN A 9 5.67 2.29 -9.05
CA GLN A 9 4.30 2.43 -9.55
C GLN A 9 3.26 2.63 -8.43
N GLY A 10 3.67 2.59 -7.16
CA GLY A 10 2.76 2.75 -6.04
C GLY A 10 1.75 1.60 -5.88
N LEU A 11 2.01 0.43 -6.48
CA LEU A 11 1.17 -0.76 -6.38
C LEU A 11 1.41 -1.52 -5.07
N ILE A 12 2.58 -1.33 -4.46
CA ILE A 12 2.99 -1.93 -3.19
C ILE A 12 3.51 -0.81 -2.29
N GLN A 13 3.25 -0.90 -0.98
CA GLN A 13 3.82 -0.03 0.05
C GLN A 13 4.68 -0.83 1.03
N ARG A 14 5.70 -0.18 1.59
CA ARG A 14 6.52 -0.77 2.66
C ARG A 14 5.81 -0.58 3.98
N THR A 15 5.78 -1.64 4.78
CA THR A 15 5.25 -1.61 6.14
C THR A 15 6.30 -2.19 7.10
N PRO A 16 6.23 -1.91 8.41
CA PRO A 16 7.16 -2.49 9.38
C PRO A 16 7.16 -4.03 9.39
N ARG A 17 6.10 -4.66 8.91
CA ARG A 17 5.97 -6.13 8.79
C ARG A 17 6.33 -6.68 7.42
N GLY A 18 6.78 -5.84 6.48
CA GLY A 18 7.20 -6.25 5.14
C GLY A 18 6.60 -5.39 4.03
N ARG A 19 5.80 -6.01 3.16
CA ARG A 19 5.25 -5.38 1.96
C ARG A 19 3.75 -5.62 1.91
N MET A 20 2.99 -4.57 1.66
CA MET A 20 1.53 -4.63 1.55
C MET A 20 1.11 -4.10 0.19
N LEU A 21 0.09 -4.71 -0.40
CA LEU A 21 -0.50 -4.22 -1.64
C LEU A 21 -1.22 -2.89 -1.37
N SER A 22 -1.06 -1.91 -2.25
CA SER A 22 -1.80 -0.65 -2.14
C SER A 22 -3.20 -0.77 -2.72
N THR A 23 -4.06 0.21 -2.45
CA THR A 23 -5.38 0.32 -3.12
C THR A 23 -5.25 0.30 -4.66
N ALA A 24 -4.19 0.89 -5.22
CA ALA A 24 -3.91 0.84 -6.65
C ALA A 24 -3.47 -0.56 -7.10
N GLY A 25 -2.68 -1.27 -6.28
CA GLY A 25 -2.31 -2.66 -6.51
C GLY A 25 -3.52 -3.59 -6.56
N PHE A 26 -4.48 -3.44 -5.63
CA PHE A 26 -5.70 -4.23 -5.60
C PHE A 26 -6.54 -4.01 -6.87
N LYS A 27 -6.70 -2.75 -7.28
CA LYS A 27 -7.37 -2.40 -8.54
C LYS A 27 -6.66 -2.98 -9.76
N HIS A 28 -5.33 -2.97 -9.79
CA HIS A 28 -4.53 -3.47 -10.91
C HIS A 28 -4.73 -4.98 -11.15
N ILE A 29 -4.95 -5.75 -10.09
CA ILE A 29 -5.22 -7.20 -10.17
C ILE A 29 -6.72 -7.52 -10.18
N GLY A 30 -7.60 -6.51 -10.23
CA GLY A 30 -9.05 -6.69 -10.28
C GLY A 30 -9.67 -7.22 -8.97
N LEU A 31 -8.98 -7.08 -7.84
CA LEU A 31 -9.49 -7.49 -6.53
C LEU A 31 -10.00 -6.27 -5.75
N ASN A 32 -11.07 -6.48 -4.97
CA ASN A 32 -11.52 -5.48 -4.01
C ASN A 32 -10.71 -5.64 -2.71
N PRO A 33 -10.06 -4.58 -2.22
CA PRO A 33 -9.38 -4.63 -0.93
C PRO A 33 -10.40 -4.89 0.18
N PRO A 34 -10.10 -5.78 1.15
CA PRO A 34 -10.91 -5.93 2.34
C PRO A 34 -11.04 -4.61 3.12
N SER A 35 -12.17 -4.38 3.78
CA SER A 35 -12.37 -3.15 4.57
C SER A 35 -11.30 -2.95 5.65
N GLU A 36 -10.82 -4.03 6.27
CA GLU A 36 -9.73 -4.00 7.25
C GLU A 36 -8.42 -3.49 6.63
N VAL A 37 -8.15 -3.87 5.38
CA VAL A 37 -6.99 -3.40 4.63
C VAL A 37 -7.13 -1.92 4.29
N LEU A 38 -8.34 -1.45 3.93
CA LEU A 38 -8.58 -0.03 3.68
C LEU A 38 -8.35 0.83 4.93
N VAL A 39 -8.84 0.39 6.09
CA VAL A 39 -8.59 1.08 7.37
C VAL A 39 -7.10 1.10 7.69
N GLN A 40 -6.40 -0.02 7.52
CA GLN A 40 -4.96 -0.09 7.76
C GLN A 40 -4.16 0.82 6.81
N LEU A 41 -4.56 0.90 5.53
CA LEU A 41 -3.93 1.80 4.56
C LEU A 41 -4.16 3.27 4.92
N ASP A 42 -5.35 3.63 5.38
CA ASP A 42 -5.67 4.99 5.82
C ASP A 42 -4.84 5.38 7.06
N LEU A 43 -4.72 4.47 8.04
CA LEU A 43 -3.86 4.67 9.21
C LEU A 43 -2.38 4.81 8.84
N LEU A 44 -1.89 4.00 7.90
CA LEU A 44 -0.52 4.10 7.40
C LEU A 44 -0.27 5.41 6.65
N ALA A 45 -1.28 5.92 5.92
CA ALA A 45 -1.20 7.21 5.25
C ALA A 45 -1.17 8.38 6.26
N GLN A 46 -1.91 8.27 7.37
CA GLN A 46 -1.90 9.26 8.45
C GLN A 46 -0.57 9.24 9.22
N MET A 47 0.04 8.07 9.44
CA MET A 47 1.28 7.91 10.20
C MET A 47 2.54 8.40 9.45
N GLY A 48 2.44 8.64 8.14
CA GLY A 48 3.51 9.21 7.32
C GLY A 48 3.43 10.73 7.14
N GLY A 49 2.54 11.40 7.87
CA GLY A 49 2.25 12.83 7.74
C GLY A 49 2.88 13.74 8.81
N ASP A 50 3.67 13.21 9.74
CA ASP A 50 4.22 13.96 10.88
C ASP A 50 5.68 14.43 10.67
N ASP A 51 6.08 14.71 9.43
CA ASP A 51 7.37 15.35 9.09
C ASP A 51 7.19 16.81 8.59
N GLU A 52 6.37 17.60 9.28
CA GLU A 52 6.43 19.08 9.25
C GLU A 52 6.44 19.69 10.66
#